data_AF-A0A6C0AN12-F1
#
_entry.id   AF-A0A6C0AN12-F1
#
_cell.length_a   1.000
_cell.length_b   1.000
_cell.length_c   1.000
_cell.angle_alpha   90.00
_cell.angle_beta   90.00
_cell.angle_gamma   90.00
#
_symmetry.space_group_name_H-M   'P 1'
#
loop_
_entity.id
_entity.type
_entity.pdbx_description
1 polymer ?
#
loop_
_entity_poly.entity_id
_entity_poly.type
_entity_poly.pdbx_seq_one_letter_code
_entity_poly.pdbx_strand_id
1 'polypeptide(L)'
;MDINRLTKTRDDLCGIQQYYTQSLGPGKYTTMNLVPDSRRVNPLASEQQLMYPREGFGLNNAQVDSDSMLRNESSFKSNRCQIRAQARPFLTVPYMAGGRGNPDVESNLLHAEQVKQMKECGTVTETQFVGVFTPLVPSLADNIQNPKNLIPEVAAAGWMRAGIPSRSYMRDINC
;
A
#
# COMPACT_ATOMS: atom_id res chain seq x y z
N MET A 1 18.35 30.21 71.47
CA MET A 1 17.46 29.57 72.45
C MET A 1 18.34 28.85 73.45
N ASP A 2 18.24 29.20 74.74
CA ASP A 2 18.94 28.49 75.82
C ASP A 2 18.30 27.11 76.01
N ILE A 3 19.06 26.05 75.73
CA ILE A 3 18.62 24.64 75.82
C ILE A 3 18.18 24.27 77.25
N ASN A 4 18.68 24.98 78.26
CA ASN A 4 18.50 24.65 79.67
C ASN A 4 17.15 25.12 80.28
N ARG A 5 16.24 25.70 79.48
CA ARG A 5 14.92 26.17 79.95
C ARG A 5 13.73 25.36 79.44
N LEU A 6 13.97 24.31 78.65
CA LEU A 6 12.94 23.47 78.05
C LEU A 6 12.90 22.14 78.81
N THR A 7 11.96 22.02 79.76
CA THR A 7 11.85 20.80 80.59
C THR A 7 10.74 19.87 80.12
N LYS A 8 9.81 20.39 79.30
CA LYS A 8 8.67 19.65 78.76
C LYS A 8 8.54 19.89 77.26
N THR A 9 7.93 18.94 76.58
CA THR A 9 7.60 19.03 75.14
C THR A 9 6.68 20.21 74.79
N ARG A 10 5.97 20.80 75.77
CA ARG A 10 5.16 22.01 75.61
C ARG A 10 5.97 23.30 75.66
N ASP A 11 7.22 23.25 76.08
CA ASP A 11 8.12 24.40 76.08
C ASP A 11 8.82 24.52 74.70
N ASP A 12 8.90 23.42 73.96
CA ASP A 12 9.46 23.39 72.60
C ASP A 12 8.63 24.24 71.64
N LEU A 13 9.29 24.95 70.73
CA LEU A 13 8.64 25.80 69.73
C LEU A 13 7.58 25.04 68.90
N CYS A 14 7.87 23.79 68.52
CA CYS A 14 6.91 22.93 67.82
C CYS A 14 5.68 22.59 68.68
N GLY A 15 5.87 22.29 69.97
CA GLY A 15 4.79 22.00 70.90
C GLY A 15 3.92 23.21 71.20
N ILE A 16 4.53 24.39 71.38
CA ILE A 16 3.82 25.67 71.53
C ILE A 16 2.99 25.97 70.28
N GLN A 17 3.59 25.87 69.08
CA GLN A 17 2.90 26.11 67.81
C GLN A 17 1.72 25.14 67.61
N GLN A 18 1.91 23.86 67.93
CA GLN A 18 0.84 22.86 67.84
C GLN A 18 -0.30 23.15 68.83
N TYR A 19 0.03 23.55 70.07
CA TYR A 19 -0.98 23.93 71.06
C TYR A 19 -1.79 25.17 70.62
N TYR A 20 -1.12 26.20 70.10
CA TYR A 20 -1.78 27.40 69.58
C TYR A 20 -2.67 27.08 68.37
N THR A 21 -2.19 26.28 67.42
CA THR A 21 -2.99 25.91 66.23
C THR A 21 -4.21 25.08 66.60
N GLN A 22 -4.10 24.15 67.55
CA GLN A 22 -5.23 23.38 68.07
C GLN A 22 -6.24 24.26 68.82
N SER A 23 -5.75 25.19 69.64
CA SER A 23 -6.60 26.11 70.41
C SER A 23 -7.37 27.09 69.51
N LEU A 24 -6.73 27.58 68.44
CA LEU A 24 -7.36 28.51 67.49
C LEU A 24 -8.24 27.78 66.46
N GLY A 25 -8.05 26.48 66.24
CA GLY A 25 -8.75 25.70 65.22
C GLY A 25 -10.28 25.84 65.23
N PRO A 26 -10.97 25.62 66.37
CA PRO A 26 -12.42 25.70 66.46
C PRO A 26 -12.99 27.09 66.10
N GLY A 27 -12.36 28.16 66.60
CA GLY A 27 -12.79 29.53 66.30
C GLY A 27 -12.43 29.99 64.89
N LYS A 28 -11.35 29.45 64.33
CA LYS A 28 -10.96 29.70 62.95
C LYS A 28 -11.93 29.03 61.98
N TYR A 29 -12.42 27.82 62.29
CA TYR A 29 -13.37 27.10 61.44
C TYR A 29 -14.68 27.87 61.23
N THR A 30 -15.15 28.60 62.23
CA THR A 30 -16.41 29.38 62.14
C THR A 30 -16.25 30.73 61.46
N THR A 31 -15.02 31.25 61.36
CA THR A 31 -14.74 32.61 60.87
C THR A 31 -13.98 32.65 59.55
N MET A 32 -13.32 31.56 59.16
CA MET A 32 -12.58 31.48 57.90
C MET A 32 -13.49 31.07 56.74
N ASN A 33 -13.14 31.55 55.55
CA ASN A 33 -13.71 31.01 54.33
C ASN A 33 -13.36 29.51 54.24
N LEU A 34 -14.38 28.67 54.10
CA LEU A 34 -14.26 27.21 53.98
C LEU A 34 -13.68 26.77 52.64
N VAL A 35 -13.45 27.70 51.71
CA VAL A 35 -12.77 27.48 50.43
C VAL A 35 -11.32 27.97 50.52
N PRO A 36 -10.35 27.09 50.81
CA PRO A 36 -8.93 27.44 50.81
C PRO A 36 -8.40 27.65 49.37
N ASP A 37 -7.34 28.43 49.24
CA ASP A 37 -6.66 28.64 47.94
C ASP A 37 -6.08 27.32 47.41
N SER A 38 -6.47 26.95 46.20
CA SER A 38 -6.07 25.70 45.54
C SER A 38 -4.55 25.60 45.37
N ARG A 39 -3.85 26.73 45.21
CA ARG A 39 -2.37 26.76 45.13
C ARG A 39 -1.68 26.19 46.37
N ARG A 40 -2.34 26.24 47.53
CA ARG A 40 -1.80 25.72 48.78
C ARG A 40 -2.20 24.27 49.01
N VAL A 41 -3.44 23.90 48.67
CA VAL A 41 -4.00 22.57 48.98
C VAL A 41 -3.60 21.53 47.94
N ASN A 42 -3.56 21.88 46.65
CA ASN A 42 -3.21 20.96 45.57
C ASN A 42 -1.83 20.31 45.73
N PRO A 43 -0.73 21.05 46.01
CA PRO A 43 0.58 20.42 46.24
C PRO A 43 0.58 19.52 47.47
N LEU A 44 -0.02 19.97 48.59
CA LEU A 44 -0.15 19.17 49.82
C LEU A 44 -0.90 17.85 49.59
N ALA A 45 -1.99 17.89 48.81
CA ALA A 45 -2.75 16.69 48.46
C ALA A 45 -1.97 15.77 47.50
N SER A 46 -1.19 16.34 46.58
CA SER A 46 -0.36 15.56 45.64
C SER A 46 0.82 14.85 46.33
N GLU A 47 1.33 15.40 47.43
CA GLU A 47 2.38 14.80 48.25
C GLU A 47 1.86 13.63 49.11
N GLN A 48 0.54 13.52 49.30
CA GLN A 48 -0.09 12.50 50.12
C GLN A 48 -0.52 11.30 49.28
N GLN A 49 0.26 10.22 49.32
CA GLN A 49 0.03 9.01 48.50
C GLN A 49 -1.31 8.28 48.79
N LEU A 50 -1.93 8.54 49.95
CA LEU A 50 -3.22 7.96 50.36
C LEU A 50 -4.43 8.81 49.96
N MET A 51 -4.22 10.04 49.48
CA MET A 51 -5.29 10.93 49.06
C MET A 51 -5.23 11.15 47.55
N TYR A 52 -6.36 10.98 46.88
CA TYR A 52 -6.49 11.42 45.50
C TYR A 52 -6.81 12.92 45.51
N PRO A 53 -5.96 13.78 44.93
CA PRO A 53 -6.26 15.21 44.83
C PRO A 53 -7.54 15.39 44.00
N ARG A 54 -8.53 16.03 44.61
CA ARG A 54 -9.79 16.42 43.96
C ARG A 54 -9.92 17.92 44.11
N GLU A 55 -10.09 18.63 43.01
CA GLU A 55 -10.16 20.10 43.00
C GLU A 55 -11.53 20.66 43.47
N GLY A 56 -12.44 19.79 43.95
CA GLY A 56 -13.79 20.19 44.36
C GLY A 56 -14.78 20.22 43.19
N PHE A 57 -15.76 21.14 43.25
CA PHE A 57 -16.74 21.33 42.19
C PHE A 57 -16.21 22.36 41.19
N GLY A 58 -15.92 21.89 39.98
CA GLY A 58 -15.39 22.73 38.91
C GLY A 58 -13.87 22.71 38.80
N LEU A 59 -13.30 23.67 38.07
CA LEU A 59 -11.84 23.84 37.91
C LEU A 59 -11.21 24.68 39.05
N ASN A 60 -12.00 25.53 39.70
CA ASN A 60 -11.56 26.35 40.82
C ASN A 60 -12.75 26.66 41.75
N ASN A 61 -12.70 26.18 42.99
CA ASN A 61 -13.76 26.42 43.98
C ASN A 61 -13.96 27.91 44.33
N ALA A 62 -12.96 28.78 44.16
CA ALA A 62 -13.14 30.21 44.41
C ALA A 62 -13.91 30.91 43.27
N GLN A 63 -14.01 30.28 42.11
CA GLN A 63 -14.56 30.85 40.89
C GLN A 63 -15.60 29.90 40.25
N VAL A 64 -16.32 29.13 41.07
CA VAL A 64 -17.31 28.13 40.61
C VAL A 64 -18.34 28.73 39.67
N ASP A 65 -18.80 29.96 39.92
CA ASP A 65 -19.81 30.60 39.07
C ASP A 65 -19.29 30.84 37.65
N SER A 66 -18.03 31.27 37.52
CA SER A 66 -17.41 31.51 36.21
C SER A 66 -17.12 30.21 35.44
N ASP A 67 -16.68 29.15 36.14
CA ASP A 67 -16.50 27.83 35.53
C ASP A 67 -17.86 27.21 35.14
N SER A 68 -18.86 27.35 36.00
CA SER A 68 -20.23 26.90 35.72
C SER A 68 -20.83 27.63 34.54
N MET A 69 -20.59 28.94 34.43
CA MET A 69 -20.99 29.72 33.26
C MET A 69 -20.32 29.14 32.02
N LEU A 70 -18.99 29.01 31.97
CA LEU A 70 -18.28 28.49 30.79
C LEU A 70 -18.74 27.07 30.39
N ARG A 71 -18.99 26.19 31.35
CA ARG A 71 -19.43 24.81 31.09
C ARG A 71 -20.89 24.71 30.63
N ASN A 72 -21.76 25.56 31.17
CA ASN A 72 -23.21 25.46 30.94
C ASN A 72 -23.73 26.46 29.89
N GLU A 73 -22.90 27.44 29.51
CA GLU A 73 -23.21 28.47 28.53
C GLU A 73 -23.64 27.83 27.22
N SER A 74 -24.86 28.15 26.78
CA SER A 74 -25.46 27.57 25.58
C SER A 74 -24.66 27.87 24.31
N SER A 75 -23.94 28.98 24.30
CA SER A 75 -23.11 29.44 23.18
C SER A 75 -21.87 28.58 22.96
N PHE A 76 -21.34 27.93 24.00
CA PHE A 76 -20.18 27.03 23.93
C PHE A 76 -20.56 25.54 23.85
N LYS A 77 -21.85 25.22 23.80
CA LYS A 77 -22.29 23.84 23.56
C LYS A 77 -21.91 23.47 22.13
N SER A 78 -20.93 22.57 22.00
CA SER A 78 -20.88 21.69 20.83
C SER A 78 -22.21 20.95 20.81
N ASN A 79 -23.16 21.43 20.00
CA ASN A 79 -24.37 20.67 19.73
C ASN A 79 -23.90 19.29 19.34
N ARG A 80 -24.31 18.29 20.11
CA ARG A 80 -23.92 16.90 19.90
C ARG A 80 -24.55 16.48 18.58
N CYS A 81 -23.91 16.81 17.47
CA CYS A 81 -24.31 16.38 16.16
C CYS A 81 -24.39 14.86 16.24
N GLN A 82 -25.51 14.28 15.80
CA GLN A 82 -25.58 12.84 15.62
C GLN A 82 -24.63 12.47 14.49
N ILE A 83 -23.36 12.31 14.82
CA ILE A 83 -22.39 11.63 13.99
C ILE A 83 -22.86 10.18 13.93
N ARG A 84 -23.67 9.87 12.91
CA ARG A 84 -23.86 8.49 12.50
C ARG A 84 -22.47 8.00 12.13
N ALA A 85 -21.93 7.06 12.90
CA ALA A 85 -20.68 6.41 12.56
C ALA A 85 -20.89 5.62 11.27
N GLN A 86 -20.70 6.29 10.13
CA GLN A 86 -20.59 5.64 8.85
C GLN A 86 -19.23 4.96 8.84
N ALA A 87 -19.21 3.66 8.54
CA ALA A 87 -17.95 2.99 8.27
C ALA A 87 -17.23 3.73 7.13
N ARG A 88 -15.90 3.78 7.18
CA ARG A 88 -15.14 4.26 6.03
C ARG A 88 -15.50 3.40 4.81
N PRO A 89 -15.55 3.97 3.60
CA PRO A 89 -15.78 3.20 2.37
C PRO A 89 -14.81 2.01 2.19
N PHE A 90 -13.63 2.08 2.84
CA PHE A 90 -12.62 1.04 2.83
C PHE A 90 -12.25 0.67 4.27
N LEU A 91 -12.30 -0.63 4.59
CA LEU A 91 -11.97 -1.18 5.91
C LEU A 91 -10.46 -1.11 6.21
N THR A 92 -9.62 -1.28 5.19
CA THR A 92 -8.16 -1.31 5.29
C THR A 92 -7.52 -0.64 4.08
N VAL A 93 -6.20 -0.50 4.11
CA VAL A 93 -5.41 -0.02 2.98
C VAL A 93 -5.41 -1.11 1.88
N PRO A 94 -5.73 -0.76 0.62
CA PRO A 94 -5.67 -1.69 -0.50
C PRO A 94 -4.22 -2.03 -0.88
N TYR A 95 -4.02 -3.15 -1.57
CA TYR A 95 -2.71 -3.58 -2.05
C TYR A 95 -2.09 -2.53 -3.00
N MET A 96 -0.89 -2.02 -2.67
CA MET A 96 -0.24 -0.90 -3.37
C MET A 96 0.95 -1.29 -4.26
N ALA A 97 1.15 -2.57 -4.58
CA ALA A 97 2.38 -2.98 -5.28
C ALA A 97 2.51 -2.42 -6.71
N GLY A 98 1.40 -2.03 -7.35
CA GLY A 98 1.41 -1.39 -8.68
C GLY A 98 1.86 0.08 -8.66
N GLY A 99 1.99 0.70 -7.49
CA GLY A 99 2.31 2.12 -7.36
C GLY A 99 1.25 3.03 -8.00
N ARG A 100 1.63 4.29 -8.23
CA ARG A 100 0.73 5.31 -8.82
C ARG A 100 0.53 5.13 -10.33
N GLY A 101 1.46 4.45 -11.02
CA GLY A 101 1.53 4.43 -12.49
C GLY A 101 1.79 5.80 -13.10
N ASN A 102 2.04 5.83 -14.42
CA ASN A 102 2.04 7.06 -15.20
C ASN A 102 0.91 6.96 -16.26
N PRO A 103 -0.22 7.67 -16.06
CA PRO A 103 -1.39 7.52 -16.93
C PRO A 103 -1.11 7.98 -18.37
N ASP A 104 -0.21 8.94 -18.58
CA ASP A 104 0.11 9.43 -19.93
C ASP A 104 0.87 8.35 -20.72
N VAL A 105 1.83 7.69 -20.06
CA VAL A 105 2.59 6.59 -20.66
C VAL A 105 1.68 5.39 -20.89
N GLU A 106 0.83 5.05 -19.93
CA GLU A 106 -0.09 3.92 -20.09
C GLU A 106 -1.08 4.15 -21.22
N SER A 107 -1.63 5.36 -21.34
CA SER A 107 -2.51 5.74 -22.44
C SER A 107 -1.82 5.63 -23.80
N ASN A 108 -0.57 6.07 -23.89
CA ASN A 108 0.22 5.94 -25.13
C ASN A 108 0.52 4.49 -25.49
N LEU A 109 0.72 3.61 -24.51
CA LEU A 109 0.95 2.18 -24.73
C LEU A 109 -0.35 1.46 -25.14
N LEU A 110 -1.47 1.76 -24.48
CA LEU A 110 -2.77 1.16 -24.76
C LEU A 110 -3.34 1.62 -26.11
N HIS A 111 -3.17 2.90 -26.43
CA HIS A 111 -3.69 3.53 -27.64
C HIS A 111 -2.55 3.93 -28.58
N ALA A 112 -1.53 3.08 -28.69
CA ALA A 112 -0.44 3.31 -29.62
C ALA A 112 -0.99 3.49 -31.04
N GLU A 113 -0.41 4.42 -31.79
CA GLU A 113 -0.81 4.70 -33.15
C GLU A 113 -0.67 3.44 -34.02
N GLN A 114 -1.79 3.01 -34.63
CA GLN A 114 -1.74 1.94 -35.61
C GLN A 114 -1.13 2.48 -36.90
N VAL A 115 0.16 2.22 -37.10
CA VAL A 115 0.85 2.60 -38.33
C VAL A 115 0.37 1.71 -39.47
N LYS A 116 -0.49 2.25 -40.35
CA LYS A 116 -0.91 1.63 -41.61
C LYS A 116 0.07 1.92 -42.75
N GLN A 117 1.37 1.88 -42.49
CA GLN A 117 2.35 2.02 -43.56
C GLN A 117 2.35 0.74 -44.39
N MET A 118 2.23 0.90 -45.70
CA MET A 118 2.50 -0.17 -46.64
C MET A 118 3.98 -0.51 -46.57
N LYS A 119 4.31 -1.76 -46.93
CA LYS A 119 5.70 -2.20 -47.01
C LYS A 119 6.52 -1.24 -47.87
N GLU A 120 7.69 -0.88 -47.39
CA GLU A 120 8.62 0.00 -48.10
C GLU A 120 9.11 -0.66 -49.40
N CYS A 121 9.04 0.07 -50.52
CA CYS A 121 9.46 -0.41 -51.85
C CYS A 121 10.92 -0.91 -51.92
N GLY A 122 11.77 -0.52 -50.97
CA GLY A 122 13.17 -0.95 -50.90
C GLY A 122 13.37 -2.36 -50.34
N THR A 123 12.35 -2.97 -49.72
CA THR A 123 12.50 -4.29 -49.09
C THR A 123 12.18 -5.42 -50.08
N VAL A 124 13.24 -5.94 -50.70
CA VAL A 124 13.24 -6.96 -51.78
C VAL A 124 12.83 -8.37 -51.30
N THR A 125 12.53 -8.55 -50.00
CA THR A 125 12.27 -9.86 -49.37
C THR A 125 11.01 -10.57 -49.88
N GLU A 126 10.09 -9.86 -50.54
CA GLU A 126 8.90 -10.46 -51.18
C GLU A 126 9.13 -10.90 -52.61
N THR A 127 10.26 -10.49 -53.22
CA THR A 127 10.61 -10.91 -54.58
C THR A 127 11.65 -12.01 -54.51
N GLN A 128 11.62 -12.93 -55.48
CA GLN A 128 12.69 -13.93 -55.56
C GLN A 128 14.03 -13.23 -55.77
N PHE A 129 15.05 -13.62 -55.00
CA PHE A 129 16.41 -13.17 -55.28
C PHE A 129 16.93 -13.96 -56.48
N VAL A 130 17.32 -13.24 -57.54
CA VAL A 130 17.96 -13.86 -58.70
C VAL A 130 19.33 -14.40 -58.25
N GLY A 131 19.58 -15.69 -58.45
CA GLY A 131 20.85 -16.33 -58.11
C GLY A 131 20.91 -17.03 -56.74
N VAL A 132 19.78 -17.23 -56.04
CA VAL A 132 19.74 -18.10 -54.84
C VAL A 132 20.16 -19.53 -55.17
N PHE A 133 19.79 -19.98 -56.37
CA PHE A 133 20.15 -21.30 -56.86
C PHE A 133 21.33 -21.18 -57.80
N THR A 134 22.41 -21.88 -57.48
CA THR A 134 23.50 -22.13 -58.44
C THR A 134 22.96 -23.08 -59.52
N PRO A 135 22.94 -22.68 -60.81
CA PRO A 135 22.55 -23.60 -61.86
C PRO A 135 23.50 -24.80 -61.88
N LEU A 136 22.97 -25.96 -62.23
CA LEU A 136 23.80 -27.14 -62.45
C LEU A 136 24.77 -26.88 -63.60
N VAL A 137 25.96 -27.50 -63.53
CA VAL A 137 26.89 -27.55 -64.67
C VAL A 137 26.12 -28.09 -65.87
N PRO A 138 26.20 -27.47 -67.07
CA PRO A 138 25.37 -27.86 -68.23
C PRO A 138 25.41 -29.36 -68.54
N SER A 139 26.59 -29.96 -68.45
CA SER A 139 26.78 -31.40 -68.66
C SER A 139 26.01 -32.27 -67.65
N LEU A 140 25.88 -31.83 -66.40
CA LEU A 140 25.11 -32.55 -65.38
C LEU A 140 23.61 -32.29 -65.54
N ALA A 141 23.21 -31.09 -65.95
CA ALA A 141 21.82 -30.77 -66.22
C ALA A 141 21.26 -31.63 -67.37
N ASP A 142 21.99 -31.71 -68.48
CA ASP A 142 21.57 -32.45 -69.67
C ASP A 142 21.55 -33.97 -69.46
N ASN A 143 22.38 -34.48 -68.56
CA ASN A 143 22.49 -35.90 -68.27
C ASN A 143 21.61 -36.35 -67.10
N ILE A 144 21.82 -35.78 -65.90
CA ILE A 144 21.24 -36.26 -64.64
C ILE A 144 19.80 -35.77 -64.46
N GLN A 145 19.47 -34.53 -64.84
CA GLN A 145 18.09 -34.02 -64.67
C GLN A 145 17.17 -34.42 -65.83
N ASN A 146 17.70 -34.98 -66.92
CA ASN A 146 16.91 -35.43 -68.04
C ASN A 146 16.33 -36.83 -67.75
N PRO A 147 14.99 -36.97 -67.57
CA PRO A 147 14.38 -38.26 -67.23
C PRO A 147 14.56 -39.30 -68.34
N LYS A 148 14.81 -38.88 -69.59
CA LYS A 148 15.12 -39.80 -70.69
C LYS A 148 16.38 -40.63 -70.46
N ASN A 149 17.31 -40.16 -69.64
CA ASN A 149 18.57 -40.85 -69.39
C ASN A 149 18.54 -41.73 -68.13
N LEU A 150 17.63 -41.46 -67.19
CA LEU A 150 17.57 -42.16 -65.90
C LEU A 150 16.36 -43.07 -65.75
N ILE A 151 15.21 -42.69 -66.34
CA ILE A 151 13.95 -43.38 -66.15
C ILE A 151 13.65 -44.20 -67.41
N PRO A 152 13.71 -45.53 -67.33
CA PRO A 152 13.56 -46.40 -68.50
C PRO A 152 12.17 -46.32 -69.16
N GLU A 153 11.11 -46.02 -68.38
CA GLU A 153 9.74 -45.76 -68.88
C GLU A 153 9.67 -44.57 -69.84
N VAL A 154 10.51 -43.56 -69.60
CA VAL A 154 10.58 -42.33 -70.39
C VAL A 154 11.59 -42.46 -71.52
N ALA A 155 12.65 -43.26 -71.30
CA ALA A 155 13.70 -43.52 -72.28
C ALA A 155 13.18 -44.30 -73.49
N ALA A 156 12.30 -45.28 -73.28
CA ALA A 156 11.78 -46.15 -74.32
C ALA A 156 10.26 -46.30 -74.22
N ALA A 157 9.55 -45.86 -75.26
CA ALA A 157 8.11 -46.06 -75.38
C ALA A 157 7.80 -47.57 -75.42
N GLY A 158 7.01 -48.05 -74.45
CA GLY A 158 6.64 -49.47 -74.31
C GLY A 158 7.41 -50.25 -73.25
N TRP A 159 8.38 -49.64 -72.55
CA TRP A 159 9.02 -50.28 -71.40
C TRP A 159 8.02 -50.42 -70.23
N MET A 160 7.85 -51.63 -69.71
CA MET A 160 6.99 -51.91 -68.56
C MET A 160 7.81 -52.50 -67.40
N ARG A 161 7.57 -52.02 -66.17
CA ARG A 161 8.13 -52.63 -64.95
C ARG A 161 7.66 -54.08 -64.83
N ALA A 162 8.57 -54.97 -64.45
CA ALA A 162 8.42 -56.43 -64.45
C ALA A 162 8.43 -57.12 -65.83
N GLY A 163 8.60 -56.35 -66.92
CA GLY A 163 8.80 -56.88 -68.27
C GLY A 163 7.56 -57.50 -68.89
N ILE A 164 7.66 -57.78 -70.19
CA ILE A 164 6.65 -58.52 -70.96
C ILE A 164 7.19 -59.95 -71.15
N PRO A 165 6.39 -61.00 -70.92
CA PRO A 165 6.82 -62.36 -71.21
C PRO A 165 7.28 -62.48 -72.68
N SER A 166 8.44 -63.10 -72.92
CA SER A 166 9.05 -63.18 -74.25
C SER A 166 8.10 -63.73 -75.32
N ARG A 167 7.19 -64.63 -74.94
CA ARG A 167 6.16 -65.22 -75.83
C ARG A 167 5.11 -64.21 -76.27
N SER A 168 4.63 -63.32 -75.40
CA SER A 168 3.65 -62.29 -75.79
C SER A 168 4.32 -61.20 -76.64
N TYR A 169 5.57 -60.86 -76.33
CA TYR A 169 6.33 -59.90 -77.13
C TYR A 169 6.53 -60.37 -78.58
N MET A 170 6.92 -61.63 -78.79
CA MET A 170 7.06 -62.21 -80.14
C MET A 170 5.73 -62.31 -80.89
N ARG A 171 4.59 -62.43 -80.19
CA ARG A 171 3.26 -62.42 -80.80
C ARG A 171 2.92 -61.04 -81.36
N ASP A 172 3.20 -59.99 -80.60
CA ASP A 172 2.78 -58.62 -80.95
C ASP A 172 3.73 -57.94 -81.96
N ILE A 173 4.96 -58.42 -82.14
CA ILE A 173 5.90 -57.91 -83.18
C ILE A 173 5.53 -58.39 -84.60
N ASN A 174 4.94 -59.58 -84.72
CA ASN A 174 4.69 -60.24 -86.01
C ASN A 174 3.27 -60.00 -86.57
N CYS A 175 2.56 -59.01 -86.05
CA CYS A 175 1.22 -58.60 -86.48
C CYS A 175 1.25 -57.10 -86.81
#